data_AF-A0A3C1LLJ6-F1
#
_entry.id   AF-A0A3C1LLJ6-F1
#
_cell.length_a   1.000
_cell.length_b   1.000
_cell.length_c   1.000
_cell.angle_alpha   90.00
_cell.angle_beta   90.00
_cell.angle_gamma   90.00
#
_symmetry.space_group_name_H-M   'P 1'
#
loop_
_entity.id
_entity.type
_entity.pdbx_description
1 polymer ?
#
loop_
_entity_poly.entity_id
_entity_poly.type
_entity_poly.pdbx_seq_one_letter_code
_entity_poly.pdbx_strand_id
1 'polypeptide(L)'
;MRIINEPARGIGNTTVNRIISYANRLRIGIWQAIGNLEAIEELGSAARKRVAAFYEMMQEMRQAATHKSASQMVELLLEELQLLELYRKGNDPQDIARAENLMEFMNSASEFDERFTEENDRTALLADFLPFVALQTDLDRVKDEDEALKLMTLHNAKGLEFEHVFIVGLEQELLPHRLCMNTREEIEEERRLLYVGITRAKDGLYLSYATERRLYGIFDHSKPSVFLQGLAPDLFFGSIDEAAHVPAPKRMGKFRHKYTDKDKYYYIGQDVWHEEYGAGKVLNVSGTGADALLTVSFAKGALLKVYGTFLKTTPTDS
;
A
#
# COMPACT_ATOMS: atom_id res chain seq x y z
N MET A 1 -20.13 -9.76 2.56
CA MET A 1 -20.44 -8.85 1.43
C MET A 1 -19.22 -8.43 0.66
N ARG A 2 -18.11 -8.04 1.31
CA ARG A 2 -16.85 -7.65 0.65
C ARG A 2 -16.42 -8.60 -0.49
N ILE A 3 -16.44 -9.91 -0.25
CA ILE A 3 -15.94 -10.92 -1.19
C ILE A 3 -16.93 -11.39 -2.27
N ILE A 4 -18.22 -11.02 -2.21
CA ILE A 4 -19.26 -11.66 -3.04
C ILE A 4 -19.05 -11.43 -4.54
N ASN A 5 -18.38 -10.35 -4.91
CA ASN A 5 -18.08 -10.00 -6.30
C ASN A 5 -16.57 -9.74 -6.50
N GLU A 6 -15.73 -10.34 -5.66
CA GLU A 6 -14.27 -10.29 -5.78
C GLU A 6 -13.71 -11.72 -5.77
N PRO A 7 -13.18 -12.25 -6.89
CA PRO A 7 -13.16 -11.67 -8.25
C PRO A 7 -14.55 -11.39 -8.84
N ALA A 8 -14.60 -10.66 -9.96
CA ALA A 8 -15.84 -10.23 -10.58
C ALA A 8 -16.72 -11.44 -11.00
N ARG A 9 -17.88 -11.59 -10.35
CA ARG A 9 -18.88 -12.65 -10.61
C ARG A 9 -20.14 -12.13 -11.29
N GLY A 10 -20.19 -10.84 -11.60
CA GLY A 10 -21.39 -10.18 -12.14
C GLY A 10 -22.52 -10.07 -11.12
N ILE A 11 -22.20 -10.03 -9.82
CA ILE A 11 -23.15 -9.81 -8.72
C ILE A 11 -23.10 -8.33 -8.35
N GLY A 12 -24.02 -7.55 -8.92
CA GLY A 12 -24.07 -6.10 -8.72
C GLY A 12 -24.71 -5.67 -7.40
N ASN A 13 -24.53 -4.39 -7.05
CA ASN A 13 -25.06 -3.78 -5.83
C ASN A 13 -26.59 -3.92 -5.69
N THR A 14 -27.35 -3.89 -6.78
CA THR A 14 -28.80 -4.08 -6.73
C THR A 14 -29.18 -5.48 -6.24
N THR A 15 -28.48 -6.52 -6.70
CA THR A 15 -28.67 -7.90 -6.25
C THR A 15 -28.32 -8.04 -4.77
N VAL A 16 -27.16 -7.49 -4.39
CA VAL A 16 -26.70 -7.42 -3.00
C VAL A 16 -27.73 -6.76 -2.09
N ASN A 17 -28.25 -5.60 -2.47
CA ASN A 17 -29.23 -4.87 -1.66
C ASN A 17 -30.56 -5.62 -1.54
N ARG A 18 -31.01 -6.32 -2.60
CA ARG A 18 -32.21 -7.17 -2.52
C ARG A 18 -32.05 -8.30 -1.51
N ILE A 19 -30.89 -8.97 -1.50
CA ILE A 19 -30.57 -10.02 -0.52
C ILE A 19 -30.55 -9.45 0.90
N ILE A 20 -29.92 -8.28 1.10
CA ILE A 20 -29.87 -7.62 2.42
C ILE A 20 -31.28 -7.23 2.89
N SER A 21 -32.10 -6.64 2.02
CA SER A 21 -33.48 -6.28 2.33
C SER A 21 -34.33 -7.48 2.71
N TYR A 22 -34.18 -8.60 1.98
CA TYR A 22 -34.84 -9.86 2.31
C TYR A 22 -34.39 -10.40 3.68
N ALA A 23 -33.08 -10.45 3.93
CA ALA A 23 -32.51 -10.89 5.20
C ALA A 23 -33.04 -10.06 6.38
N ASN A 24 -33.08 -8.73 6.22
CA ASN A 24 -33.61 -7.81 7.22
C ASN A 24 -35.11 -7.99 7.47
N ARG A 25 -35.91 -8.16 6.41
CA ARG A 25 -37.36 -8.37 6.51
C ARG A 25 -37.71 -9.61 7.32
N LEU A 26 -36.96 -10.70 7.13
CA LEU A 26 -37.17 -11.96 7.84
C LEU A 26 -36.34 -12.10 9.13
N ARG A 27 -35.49 -11.12 9.44
CA ARG A 27 -34.57 -11.13 10.58
C ARG A 27 -33.66 -12.36 10.61
N ILE A 28 -33.15 -12.74 9.43
CA ILE A 28 -32.21 -13.86 9.27
C ILE A 28 -30.84 -13.35 8.85
N GLY A 29 -29.80 -14.17 9.04
CA GLY A 29 -28.47 -13.84 8.56
C GLY A 29 -28.40 -13.84 7.02
N ILE A 30 -27.52 -13.01 6.45
CA ILE A 30 -27.31 -12.95 4.98
C ILE A 30 -26.98 -14.34 4.41
N TRP A 31 -26.19 -15.14 5.13
CA TRP A 31 -25.88 -16.51 4.73
C TRP A 31 -27.13 -17.38 4.58
N GLN A 32 -28.06 -17.29 5.54
CA GLN A 32 -29.34 -18.01 5.49
C GLN A 32 -30.25 -17.50 4.36
N ALA A 33 -30.22 -16.19 4.09
CA ALA A 33 -30.94 -15.60 2.96
C ALA A 33 -30.42 -16.13 1.62
N ILE A 34 -29.10 -16.21 1.46
CA ILE A 34 -28.46 -16.78 0.26
C ILE A 34 -28.71 -18.29 0.15
N GLY A 35 -28.93 -19.00 1.26
CA GLY A 35 -29.39 -20.40 1.20
C GLY A 35 -30.82 -20.58 0.69
N ASN A 36 -31.62 -19.50 0.60
CA ASN A 36 -33.04 -19.52 0.25
C ASN A 36 -33.37 -18.59 -0.94
N LEU A 37 -32.53 -18.56 -1.97
CA LEU A 37 -32.66 -17.60 -3.08
C LEU A 37 -33.98 -17.72 -3.85
N GLU A 38 -34.60 -18.89 -3.88
CA GLU A 38 -35.90 -19.11 -4.52
C GLU A 38 -37.02 -18.30 -3.85
N ALA A 39 -36.91 -18.07 -2.53
CA ALA A 39 -37.87 -17.28 -1.77
C ALA A 39 -37.68 -15.76 -1.93
N ILE A 40 -36.64 -15.33 -2.66
CA ILE A 40 -36.39 -13.93 -2.99
C ILE A 40 -36.96 -13.67 -4.39
N GLU A 41 -38.23 -13.33 -4.45
CA GLU A 41 -38.98 -13.06 -5.70
C GLU A 41 -38.40 -11.87 -6.48
N GLU A 42 -37.79 -10.92 -5.78
CA GLU A 42 -37.20 -9.73 -6.40
C GLU A 42 -35.92 -10.05 -7.19
N LEU A 43 -35.36 -11.25 -7.08
CA LEU A 43 -34.17 -11.66 -7.83
C LEU A 43 -34.53 -12.29 -9.18
N GLY A 44 -34.00 -11.71 -10.27
CA GLY A 44 -34.08 -12.33 -11.59
C GLY A 44 -33.23 -13.60 -11.69
N SER A 45 -33.62 -14.50 -12.60
CA SER A 45 -32.98 -15.82 -12.79
C SER A 45 -31.46 -15.78 -12.95
N ALA A 46 -30.94 -14.81 -13.71
CA ALA A 46 -29.49 -14.65 -13.91
C ALA A 46 -28.75 -14.28 -12.61
N ALA A 47 -29.32 -13.39 -11.80
CA ALA A 47 -28.75 -13.01 -10.50
C ALA A 47 -28.81 -14.20 -9.53
N ARG A 48 -29.93 -14.93 -9.52
CA ARG A 48 -30.11 -16.14 -8.71
C ARG A 48 -29.03 -17.18 -9.03
N LYS A 49 -28.80 -17.49 -10.30
CA LYS A 49 -27.77 -18.45 -10.74
C LYS A 49 -26.36 -18.06 -10.27
N ARG A 50 -25.97 -16.79 -10.41
CA ARG A 50 -24.64 -16.32 -10.00
C ARG A 50 -24.44 -16.40 -8.48
N VAL A 51 -25.46 -16.04 -7.72
CA VAL A 51 -25.39 -16.07 -6.25
C VAL A 51 -25.44 -17.53 -5.74
N ALA A 52 -26.18 -18.42 -6.40
CA ALA A 52 -26.19 -19.84 -6.09
C ALA A 52 -24.81 -20.48 -6.30
N ALA A 53 -24.14 -20.19 -7.43
CA ALA A 53 -22.77 -20.66 -7.67
C ALA A 53 -21.78 -20.17 -6.60
N PHE A 54 -21.90 -18.91 -6.17
CA PHE A 54 -21.09 -18.40 -5.04
C PHE A 54 -21.40 -19.13 -3.72
N TYR A 55 -22.66 -19.45 -3.46
CA TYR A 55 -23.07 -20.18 -2.26
C TYR A 55 -22.52 -21.61 -2.24
N GLU A 56 -22.59 -22.32 -3.37
CA GLU A 56 -22.04 -23.67 -3.55
C GLU A 56 -20.52 -23.69 -3.30
N MET A 57 -19.78 -22.80 -3.97
CA MET A 57 -18.33 -22.62 -3.76
C MET A 57 -18.01 -22.38 -2.28
N MET A 58 -18.74 -21.48 -1.61
CA MET A 58 -18.53 -21.21 -0.19
C MET A 58 -18.86 -22.40 0.71
N GLN A 59 -19.83 -23.24 0.35
CA GLN A 59 -20.18 -24.45 1.11
C GLN A 59 -19.09 -25.52 0.99
N GLU A 60 -18.53 -25.69 -0.21
CA GLU A 60 -17.39 -26.58 -0.44
C GLU A 60 -16.18 -26.13 0.38
N MET A 61 -15.87 -24.82 0.38
CA MET A 61 -14.79 -24.26 1.20
C MET A 61 -15.03 -24.43 2.70
N ARG A 62 -16.27 -24.28 3.18
CA ARG A 62 -16.62 -24.53 4.58
C ARG A 62 -16.43 -26.00 4.96
N GLN A 63 -16.77 -26.92 4.08
CA GLN A 63 -16.55 -28.35 4.32
C GLN A 63 -15.06 -28.67 4.33
N ALA A 64 -14.30 -28.17 3.37
CA ALA A 64 -12.85 -28.34 3.28
C ALA A 64 -12.13 -27.83 4.54
N ALA A 65 -12.55 -26.69 5.09
CA ALA A 65 -11.96 -26.07 6.28
C ALA A 65 -12.05 -26.91 7.56
N THR A 66 -12.84 -27.99 7.57
CA THR A 66 -12.97 -28.89 8.73
C THR A 66 -11.86 -29.93 8.85
N HIS A 67 -11.11 -30.17 7.77
CA HIS A 67 -10.14 -31.27 7.71
C HIS A 67 -8.87 -30.96 6.91
N LYS A 68 -8.87 -29.92 6.07
CA LYS A 68 -7.64 -29.44 5.41
C LYS A 68 -6.85 -28.54 6.35
N SER A 69 -5.53 -28.57 6.20
CA SER A 69 -4.65 -27.67 6.94
C SER A 69 -4.81 -26.20 6.48
N ALA A 70 -4.26 -25.24 7.23
CA ALA A 70 -4.42 -23.83 6.87
C ALA A 70 -3.75 -23.51 5.53
N SER A 71 -2.54 -24.03 5.26
CA SER A 71 -1.86 -23.87 3.96
C SER A 71 -2.66 -24.47 2.81
N GLN A 72 -3.17 -25.69 2.97
CA GLN A 72 -4.02 -26.36 1.98
C GLN A 72 -5.31 -25.59 1.71
N MET A 73 -5.90 -24.97 2.74
CA MET A 73 -7.09 -24.13 2.58
C MET A 73 -6.78 -22.85 1.81
N VAL A 74 -5.64 -22.20 2.09
CA VAL A 74 -5.19 -21.01 1.35
C VAL A 74 -4.93 -21.36 -0.12
N GLU A 75 -4.20 -22.45 -0.39
CA GLU A 75 -3.92 -22.92 -1.75
C GLU A 75 -5.22 -23.20 -2.52
N LEU A 76 -6.12 -24.01 -1.94
CA LEU A 76 -7.42 -24.32 -2.54
C LEU A 76 -8.24 -23.06 -2.87
N LEU A 77 -8.25 -22.07 -1.97
CA LEU A 77 -8.94 -20.80 -2.19
C LEU A 77 -8.30 -19.99 -3.33
N LEU A 78 -6.97 -19.91 -3.38
CA LEU A 78 -6.28 -19.15 -4.42
C LEU A 78 -6.41 -19.77 -5.81
N GLU A 79 -6.42 -21.10 -5.88
CA GLU A 79 -6.69 -21.87 -7.09
C GLU A 79 -8.12 -21.66 -7.58
N GLU A 80 -9.12 -21.88 -6.72
CA GLU A 80 -10.54 -21.74 -7.09
C GLU A 80 -10.88 -20.31 -7.53
N LEU A 81 -10.28 -19.32 -6.88
CA LEU A 81 -10.47 -17.90 -7.23
C LEU A 81 -9.61 -17.46 -8.42
N GLN A 82 -8.66 -18.29 -8.87
CA GLN A 82 -7.73 -17.99 -9.96
C GLN A 82 -6.99 -16.65 -9.78
N LEU A 83 -6.73 -16.24 -8.53
CA LEU A 83 -6.20 -14.91 -8.23
C LEU A 83 -4.75 -14.75 -8.71
N LEU A 84 -3.94 -15.80 -8.57
CA LEU A 84 -2.57 -15.80 -9.07
C LEU A 84 -2.51 -15.62 -10.59
N GLU A 85 -3.38 -16.33 -11.32
CA GLU A 85 -3.46 -16.16 -12.78
C GLU A 85 -3.98 -14.78 -13.17
N LEU A 86 -4.98 -14.27 -12.45
CA LEU A 86 -5.56 -12.95 -12.69
C LEU A 86 -4.48 -11.86 -12.62
N TYR A 87 -3.67 -11.88 -11.56
CA TYR A 87 -2.63 -10.87 -11.36
C TYR A 87 -1.38 -11.12 -12.23
N ARG A 88 -1.00 -12.36 -12.51
CA ARG A 88 0.14 -12.65 -13.42
C ARG A 88 -0.14 -12.29 -14.90
N LYS A 89 -1.40 -12.22 -15.32
CA LYS A 89 -1.77 -11.75 -16.66
C LYS A 89 -1.64 -10.23 -16.83
N GLY A 90 -1.58 -9.47 -15.72
CA GLY A 90 -1.36 -8.04 -15.73
C GLY A 90 0.12 -7.69 -15.84
N ASN A 91 0.49 -6.84 -16.81
CA ASN A 91 1.84 -6.26 -16.90
C ASN A 91 1.99 -4.99 -16.04
N ASP A 92 1.00 -4.67 -15.19
CA ASP A 92 1.05 -3.53 -14.27
C ASP A 92 1.93 -3.89 -13.06
N PRO A 93 2.91 -3.06 -12.69
CA PRO A 93 3.67 -3.21 -11.44
C PRO A 93 2.81 -3.49 -10.19
N GLN A 94 1.59 -2.96 -10.11
CA GLN A 94 0.69 -3.24 -8.99
C GLN A 94 0.19 -4.69 -8.96
N ASP A 95 -0.10 -5.28 -10.12
CA ASP A 95 -0.57 -6.66 -10.19
C ASP A 95 0.57 -7.64 -9.92
N ILE A 96 1.80 -7.32 -10.35
CA ILE A 96 3.00 -8.07 -9.99
C ILE A 96 3.17 -8.09 -8.46
N ALA A 97 3.12 -6.92 -7.81
CA ALA A 97 3.22 -6.82 -6.36
C ALA A 97 2.09 -7.57 -5.63
N ARG A 98 0.87 -7.58 -6.18
CA ARG A 98 -0.23 -8.39 -5.62
C ARG A 98 0.05 -9.88 -5.74
N ALA A 99 0.56 -10.35 -6.88
CA ALA A 99 0.93 -11.75 -7.06
C ALA A 99 2.04 -12.17 -6.08
N GLU A 100 3.04 -11.32 -5.87
CA GLU A 100 4.09 -11.53 -4.87
C GLU A 100 3.52 -11.62 -3.45
N ASN A 101 2.64 -10.68 -3.07
CA ASN A 101 1.97 -10.71 -1.76
C ASN A 101 1.14 -11.99 -1.55
N LEU A 102 0.50 -12.51 -2.60
CA LEU A 102 -0.24 -13.78 -2.51
C LEU A 102 0.70 -14.97 -2.32
N MET A 103 1.84 -15.00 -3.02
CA MET A 103 2.85 -16.05 -2.82
C MET A 103 3.42 -16.00 -1.40
N GLU A 104 3.69 -14.81 -0.87
CA GLU A 104 4.17 -14.65 0.50
C GLU A 104 3.11 -15.08 1.52
N PHE A 105 1.84 -14.80 1.26
CA PHE A 105 0.75 -15.28 2.10
C PHE A 105 0.66 -16.82 2.12
N MET A 106 0.91 -17.49 0.98
CA MET A 106 0.99 -18.96 0.93
C MET A 106 2.16 -19.49 1.75
N ASN A 107 3.35 -18.88 1.61
CA ASN A 107 4.53 -19.25 2.38
C ASN A 107 4.28 -19.10 3.89
N SER A 108 3.70 -17.97 4.31
CA SER A 108 3.37 -17.70 5.71
C SER A 108 2.39 -18.74 6.29
N ALA A 109 1.40 -19.19 5.49
CA ALA A 109 0.49 -20.24 5.92
C ALA A 109 1.19 -21.61 6.05
N SER A 110 2.15 -21.91 5.17
CA SER A 110 2.96 -23.14 5.22
C SER A 110 3.88 -23.15 6.45
N GLU A 111 4.60 -22.06 6.70
CA GLU A 111 5.46 -21.91 7.88
C GLU A 111 4.66 -22.02 9.19
N PHE A 112 3.44 -21.49 9.21
CA PHE A 112 2.54 -21.63 10.34
C PHE A 112 2.12 -23.10 10.56
N ASP A 113 1.72 -23.81 9.51
CA ASP A 113 1.33 -25.22 9.60
C ASP A 113 2.48 -26.09 10.16
N GLU A 114 3.70 -25.87 9.69
CA GLU A 114 4.90 -26.58 10.17
C GLU A 114 5.11 -26.35 11.67
N ARG A 115 5.23 -25.09 12.09
CA ARG A 115 5.45 -24.73 13.51
C ARG A 115 4.32 -25.23 14.41
N PHE A 116 3.08 -25.04 13.99
CA PHE A 116 1.93 -25.45 14.78
C PHE A 116 1.89 -26.96 14.97
N THR A 117 2.20 -27.72 13.91
CA THR A 117 2.22 -29.19 13.97
C THR A 117 3.32 -29.68 14.90
N GLU A 118 4.51 -29.09 14.87
CA GLU A 118 5.61 -29.40 15.80
C GLU A 118 5.24 -29.14 17.26
N GLU A 119 4.55 -28.02 17.54
CA GLU A 119 4.20 -27.61 18.91
C GLU A 119 2.99 -28.34 19.49
N ASN A 120 2.03 -28.73 18.65
CA ASN A 120 0.70 -29.21 19.08
C ASN A 120 0.40 -30.66 18.72
N ASP A 121 1.31 -31.33 17.98
CA ASP A 121 1.15 -32.72 17.51
C ASP A 121 -0.18 -32.98 16.78
N ARG A 122 -0.67 -31.96 16.07
CA ARG A 122 -1.88 -32.04 15.22
C ARG A 122 -1.80 -31.05 14.07
N THR A 123 -2.56 -31.33 13.01
CA THR A 123 -2.72 -30.41 11.88
C THR A 123 -3.35 -29.09 12.32
N ALA A 124 -2.77 -27.98 11.89
CA ALA A 124 -3.33 -26.65 12.07
C ALA A 124 -4.49 -26.44 11.10
N LEU A 125 -5.68 -26.16 11.63
CA LEU A 125 -6.85 -25.87 10.79
C LEU A 125 -6.94 -24.36 10.54
N LEU A 126 -7.80 -23.96 9.60
CA LEU A 126 -8.04 -22.53 9.33
C LEU A 126 -8.44 -21.74 10.59
N ALA A 127 -9.16 -22.37 11.53
CA ALA A 127 -9.54 -21.75 12.80
C ALA A 127 -8.35 -21.44 13.72
N ASP A 128 -7.25 -22.20 13.62
CA ASP A 128 -6.02 -21.98 14.37
C ASP A 128 -5.17 -20.85 13.73
N PHE A 129 -5.21 -20.74 12.40
CA PHE A 129 -4.44 -19.75 11.64
C PHE A 129 -5.01 -18.33 11.70
N LEU A 130 -6.35 -18.17 11.67
CA LEU A 130 -6.98 -16.85 11.63
C LEU A 130 -6.58 -15.92 12.80
N PRO A 131 -6.51 -16.40 14.07
CA PRO A 131 -5.98 -15.59 15.18
C PRO A 131 -4.52 -15.18 14.99
N PHE A 132 -3.68 -16.06 14.47
CA PHE A 132 -2.26 -15.78 14.22
C PHE A 132 -2.10 -14.62 13.21
N VAL A 133 -2.81 -14.69 12.08
CA VAL A 133 -2.78 -13.61 11.07
C VAL A 133 -3.31 -12.28 11.63
N ALA A 134 -4.32 -12.33 12.50
CA ALA A 134 -4.89 -11.13 13.11
C ALA A 134 -3.95 -10.45 14.12
N LEU A 135 -2.99 -11.20 14.68
CA LEU A 135 -2.00 -10.71 15.64
C LEU A 135 -0.69 -10.25 14.98
N GLN A 136 -0.42 -10.71 13.76
CA GLN A 136 0.80 -10.39 13.05
C GLN A 136 0.83 -8.92 12.63
N THR A 137 1.88 -8.21 13.02
CA THR A 137 2.11 -6.82 12.63
C THR A 137 3.05 -6.73 11.42
N ASP A 138 3.06 -5.59 10.73
CA ASP A 138 3.97 -5.38 9.59
C ASP A 138 5.47 -5.49 9.98
N LEU A 139 5.80 -5.36 11.27
CA LEU A 139 7.17 -5.52 11.78
C LEU A 139 7.59 -6.99 11.86
N ASP A 140 6.65 -7.89 12.17
CA ASP A 140 6.93 -9.33 12.34
C ASP A 140 7.24 -10.03 11.01
N ARG A 141 7.04 -9.33 9.89
CA ARG A 141 7.33 -9.80 8.53
C ARG A 141 8.72 -9.42 8.03
N VAL A 142 9.38 -8.47 8.69
CA VAL A 142 10.74 -8.04 8.31
C VAL A 142 11.73 -8.98 8.98
N LYS A 143 12.37 -9.85 8.20
CA LYS A 143 13.45 -10.72 8.71
C LYS A 143 14.63 -9.83 9.11
N ASP A 144 15.20 -10.07 10.30
CA ASP A 144 16.34 -9.29 10.81
C ASP A 144 17.61 -9.40 9.93
N GLU A 145 17.65 -10.36 9.00
CA GLU A 145 18.76 -10.60 8.07
C GLU A 145 18.77 -9.67 6.85
N ASP A 146 17.69 -8.94 6.59
CA ASP A 146 17.66 -7.97 5.49
C ASP A 146 18.43 -6.70 5.88
N GLU A 147 19.59 -6.45 5.23
CA GLU A 147 20.35 -5.19 5.35
C GLU A 147 19.54 -4.02 4.78
N ALA A 148 18.57 -3.54 5.56
CA ALA A 148 17.63 -2.51 5.16
C ALA A 148 17.42 -1.44 6.23
N LEU A 149 17.01 -0.25 5.79
CA LEU A 149 16.58 0.82 6.70
C LEU A 149 15.21 0.48 7.28
N LYS A 150 15.14 0.37 8.62
CA LYS A 150 13.88 0.11 9.31
C LYS A 150 13.11 1.41 9.54
N LEU A 151 11.99 1.57 8.84
CA LEU A 151 11.06 2.68 9.04
C LEU A 151 9.89 2.21 9.90
N MET A 152 9.65 2.89 11.02
CA MET A 152 8.57 2.55 11.94
C MET A 152 8.08 3.78 12.69
N THR A 153 6.94 3.65 13.36
CA THR A 153 6.43 4.68 14.28
C THR A 153 7.16 4.61 15.62
N LEU A 154 7.15 5.69 16.40
CA LEU A 154 7.75 5.70 17.75
C LEU A 154 7.16 4.63 18.68
N HIS A 155 5.86 4.34 18.55
CA HIS A 155 5.18 3.30 19.32
C HIS A 155 5.76 1.91 19.03
N ASN A 156 6.00 1.64 17.74
CA ASN A 156 6.50 0.37 17.25
C ASN A 156 7.99 0.14 17.58
N ALA A 157 8.73 1.21 17.90
CA ALA A 157 10.13 1.10 18.28
C ALA A 157 10.34 0.61 19.72
N LYS A 158 9.28 0.50 20.53
CA LYS A 158 9.37 0.10 21.94
C LYS A 158 9.98 -1.31 22.07
N GLY A 159 11.03 -1.42 22.87
CA GLY A 159 11.73 -2.70 23.10
C GLY A 159 12.80 -3.03 22.06
N LEU A 160 12.93 -2.24 21.00
CA LEU A 160 14.00 -2.35 20.01
C LEU A 160 15.14 -1.37 20.34
N GLU A 161 16.32 -1.61 19.78
CA GLU A 161 17.47 -0.70 19.86
C GLU A 161 18.30 -0.75 18.57
N PHE A 162 18.87 0.39 18.18
CA PHE A 162 19.62 0.54 16.94
C PHE A 162 20.90 1.35 17.16
N GLU A 163 21.96 1.08 16.39
CA GLU A 163 23.20 1.88 16.43
C GLU A 163 22.92 3.36 16.14
N HIS A 164 22.11 3.62 15.11
CA HIS A 164 21.72 4.97 14.71
C HIS A 164 20.20 5.11 14.56
N VAL A 165 19.63 6.18 15.15
CA VAL A 165 18.19 6.47 15.11
C VAL A 165 17.96 7.87 14.56
N PHE A 166 17.04 7.98 13.60
CA PHE A 166 16.56 9.25 13.06
C PHE A 166 15.12 9.47 13.50
N ILE A 167 14.90 10.43 14.41
CA ILE A 167 13.55 10.88 14.77
C ILE A 167 13.23 12.09 13.93
N VAL A 168 12.32 11.90 12.98
CA VAL A 168 11.92 12.93 12.01
C VAL A 168 10.57 13.52 12.37
N GLY A 169 10.35 14.78 11.97
CA GLY A 169 9.06 15.45 12.20
C GLY A 169 8.83 15.85 13.65
N LEU A 170 9.88 16.30 14.35
CA LEU A 170 9.77 16.91 15.68
C LEU A 170 9.18 18.32 15.59
N GLU A 171 7.91 18.36 15.22
CA GLU A 171 7.14 19.56 14.91
C GLU A 171 5.96 19.70 15.86
N GLN A 172 5.56 20.94 16.09
CA GLN A 172 4.34 21.23 16.82
C GLN A 172 3.14 20.62 16.09
N GLU A 173 2.20 20.05 16.85
CA GLU A 173 1.01 19.35 16.34
C GLU A 173 1.27 17.99 15.67
N LEU A 174 2.53 17.63 15.41
CA LEU A 174 2.94 16.29 14.98
C LEU A 174 3.48 15.46 16.15
N LEU A 175 4.39 16.04 16.95
CA LEU A 175 4.88 15.46 18.20
C LEU A 175 5.25 16.60 19.16
N PRO A 176 4.37 16.99 20.10
CA PRO A 176 3.14 16.30 20.50
C PRO A 176 2.04 16.36 19.43
N HIS A 177 1.34 15.25 19.23
CA HIS A 177 0.24 15.15 18.28
C HIS A 177 -0.89 16.10 18.67
N ARG A 178 -1.50 16.80 17.69
CA ARG A 178 -2.54 17.82 17.89
C ARG A 178 -3.70 17.38 18.79
N LEU A 179 -4.06 16.09 18.75
CA LEU A 179 -5.16 15.55 19.57
C LEU A 179 -4.79 15.38 21.06
N CYS A 180 -3.50 15.33 21.37
CA CYS A 180 -2.95 15.09 22.71
C CYS A 180 -2.44 16.39 23.36
N MET A 181 -2.96 17.54 22.90
CA MET A 181 -2.54 18.87 23.36
C MET A 181 -3.53 19.54 24.32
N ASN A 182 -4.65 18.89 24.64
CA ASN A 182 -5.72 19.51 25.41
C ASN A 182 -5.46 19.50 26.92
N THR A 183 -4.75 18.48 27.40
CA THR A 183 -4.45 18.30 28.82
C THR A 183 -2.95 18.15 29.06
N ARG A 184 -2.49 18.47 30.27
CA ARG A 184 -1.09 18.28 30.63
C ARG A 184 -0.70 16.80 30.60
N GLU A 185 -1.60 15.93 31.01
CA GLU A 185 -1.39 14.48 31.09
C GLU A 185 -1.13 13.86 29.71
N GLU A 186 -1.90 14.26 28.70
CA GLU A 186 -1.70 13.84 27.30
C GLU A 186 -0.36 14.33 26.73
N ILE A 187 0.03 15.57 27.04
CA ILE A 187 1.34 16.11 26.61
C ILE A 187 2.49 15.35 27.29
N GLU A 188 2.33 14.96 28.56
CA GLU A 188 3.33 14.13 29.25
C GLU A 188 3.40 12.71 28.68
N GLU A 189 2.31 12.15 28.16
CA GLU A 189 2.33 10.87 27.45
C GLU A 189 3.11 10.98 26.13
N GLU A 190 2.86 12.02 25.34
CA GLU A 190 3.64 12.30 24.12
C GLU A 190 5.13 12.57 24.43
N ARG A 191 5.43 13.18 25.59
CA ARG A 191 6.81 13.34 26.07
C ARG A 191 7.44 11.98 26.39
N ARG A 192 6.70 11.06 27.03
CA ARG A 192 7.15 9.68 27.27
C ARG A 192 7.41 8.95 25.95
N LEU A 193 6.56 9.16 24.94
CA LEU A 193 6.74 8.59 23.61
C LEU A 193 8.06 9.06 22.97
N LEU A 194 8.36 10.36 23.03
CA LEU A 194 9.64 10.89 22.56
C LEU A 194 10.82 10.30 23.36
N TYR A 195 10.72 10.24 24.68
CA TYR A 195 11.75 9.64 25.54
C TYR A 195 12.04 8.19 25.17
N VAL A 196 11.01 7.39 24.90
CA VAL A 196 11.17 6.02 24.41
C VAL A 196 11.95 6.02 23.10
N GLY A 197 11.58 6.88 22.14
CA GLY A 197 12.30 7.03 20.87
C GLY A 197 13.78 7.39 21.02
N ILE A 198 14.08 8.37 21.86
CA ILE A 198 15.45 8.84 22.14
C ILE A 198 16.30 7.68 22.69
N THR A 199 15.74 6.90 23.62
CA THR A 199 16.45 5.77 24.26
C THR A 199 16.59 4.53 23.38
N ARG A 200 16.13 4.54 22.12
CA ARG A 200 16.38 3.44 21.17
C ARG A 200 17.75 3.54 20.51
N ALA A 201 18.40 4.72 20.57
CA ALA A 201 19.70 4.97 19.96
C ALA A 201 20.85 4.52 20.87
N LYS A 202 21.82 3.79 20.30
CA LYS A 202 23.06 3.40 21.01
C LYS A 202 24.20 4.40 20.75
N ASP A 203 24.53 4.65 19.49
CA ASP A 203 25.72 5.40 19.11
C ASP A 203 25.39 6.78 18.52
N GLY A 204 24.29 6.90 17.77
CA GLY A 204 23.90 8.17 17.13
C GLY A 204 22.40 8.44 17.15
N LEU A 205 22.02 9.64 17.58
CA LEU A 205 20.65 10.14 17.55
C LEU A 205 20.57 11.40 16.70
N TYR A 206 19.70 11.40 15.70
CA TYR A 206 19.48 12.52 14.80
C TYR A 206 18.04 12.99 14.89
N LEU A 207 17.84 14.26 15.23
CA LEU A 207 16.53 14.88 15.40
C LEU A 207 16.31 15.88 14.26
N SER A 208 15.15 15.84 13.60
CA SER A 208 14.82 16.79 12.54
C SER A 208 13.39 17.30 12.58
N TYR A 209 13.20 18.53 12.14
CA TYR A 209 11.90 19.18 11.94
C TYR A 209 11.93 19.94 10.60
N ALA A 210 10.78 20.08 9.96
CA ALA A 210 10.62 20.91 8.77
C ALA A 210 10.11 22.31 9.14
N THR A 211 10.53 23.33 8.39
CA THR A 211 9.94 24.69 8.46
C THR A 211 8.62 24.77 7.69
N GLU A 212 8.47 23.95 6.65
CA GLU A 212 7.28 23.84 5.82
C GLU A 212 7.00 22.36 5.51
N ARG A 213 5.73 21.95 5.69
CA ARG A 213 5.29 20.58 5.43
C ARG A 213 4.02 20.60 4.59
N ARG A 214 3.95 19.66 3.65
CA ARG A 214 2.71 19.37 2.93
C ARG A 214 1.99 18.21 3.58
N LEU A 215 0.80 18.45 4.13
CA LEU A 215 -0.06 17.43 4.72
C LEU A 215 -1.44 17.49 4.07
N TYR A 216 -1.96 16.34 3.61
CA TYR A 216 -3.26 16.25 2.92
C TYR A 216 -3.44 17.22 1.74
N GLY A 217 -2.34 17.50 1.02
CA GLY A 217 -2.36 18.38 -0.14
C GLY A 217 -2.22 19.88 0.16
N ILE A 218 -2.32 20.29 1.43
CA ILE A 218 -2.19 21.67 1.90
C ILE A 218 -0.77 21.90 2.41
N PHE A 219 -0.20 23.06 2.11
CA PHE A 219 1.08 23.51 2.67
C PHE A 219 0.81 24.20 4.01
N ASP A 220 1.55 23.80 5.03
CA ASP A 220 1.47 24.43 6.35
C ASP A 220 2.87 24.76 6.88
N HIS A 221 2.96 25.90 7.58
CA HIS A 221 4.20 26.33 8.22
C HIS A 221 4.32 25.63 9.57
N SER A 222 5.30 24.73 9.65
CA SER A 222 5.50 23.90 10.84
C SER A 222 6.44 24.59 11.82
N LYS A 223 6.07 24.61 13.10
CA LYS A 223 6.93 25.11 14.17
C LYS A 223 7.73 23.95 14.78
N PRO A 224 8.94 24.18 15.30
CA PRO A 224 9.66 23.16 16.06
C PRO A 224 8.83 22.69 17.27
N SER A 225 8.92 21.40 17.60
CA SER A 225 8.26 20.83 18.77
C SER A 225 8.70 21.52 20.07
N VAL A 226 7.75 21.77 20.98
CA VAL A 226 8.06 22.21 22.36
C VAL A 226 9.02 21.27 23.10
N PHE A 227 9.10 19.99 22.71
CA PHE A 227 10.00 19.05 23.38
C PHE A 227 11.48 19.32 23.10
N LEU A 228 11.81 19.96 21.96
CA LEU A 228 13.19 20.35 21.67
C LEU A 228 13.72 21.38 22.68
N GLN A 229 12.85 22.26 23.19
CA GLN A 229 13.21 23.25 24.22
C GLN A 229 13.50 22.62 25.57
N GLY A 230 13.04 21.37 25.80
CA GLY A 230 13.29 20.62 27.01
C GLY A 230 14.64 19.89 27.02
N LEU A 231 15.36 19.87 25.89
CA LEU A 231 16.68 19.25 25.77
C LEU A 231 17.77 20.30 26.04
N ALA A 232 18.83 19.90 26.72
CA ALA A 232 19.91 20.82 27.07
C ALA A 232 20.67 21.25 25.79
N PRO A 233 20.88 22.57 25.55
CA PRO A 233 21.45 23.07 24.30
C PRO A 233 22.86 22.53 23.97
N ASP A 234 23.63 22.18 24.99
CA ASP A 234 24.99 21.62 24.91
C ASP A 234 25.02 20.16 24.44
N LEU A 235 23.88 19.49 24.39
CA LEU A 235 23.76 18.12 23.85
C LEU A 235 23.71 18.09 22.32
N PHE A 236 23.46 19.22 21.67
CA PHE A 236 23.36 19.29 20.22
C PHE A 236 24.73 19.56 19.60
N PHE A 237 25.17 18.67 18.72
CA PHE A 237 26.39 18.85 17.94
C PHE A 237 26.04 19.26 16.50
N GLY A 238 26.51 20.45 16.09
CA GLY A 238 26.21 21.05 14.79
C GLY A 238 25.17 22.18 14.89
N SER A 239 25.45 23.31 14.24
CA SER A 239 24.51 24.44 14.19
C SER A 239 23.35 24.12 13.23
N ILE A 240 22.14 24.59 13.54
CA ILE A 240 20.96 24.51 12.67
C ILE A 240 21.24 25.21 11.32
N ASP A 241 22.18 26.16 11.30
CA ASP A 241 22.64 26.90 10.12
C ASP A 241 23.96 26.35 9.51
N GLU A 242 24.73 25.55 10.25
CA GLU A 242 25.99 24.91 9.82
C GLU A 242 25.87 23.39 9.66
N ALA A 243 24.65 22.84 9.69
CA ALA A 243 24.39 21.55 9.10
C ALA A 243 24.80 21.70 7.64
N ALA A 244 26.03 21.26 7.38
CA ALA A 244 26.76 21.44 6.17
C ALA A 244 25.79 21.28 5.00
N HIS A 245 25.97 22.13 3.99
CA HIS A 245 25.70 21.68 2.64
C HIS A 245 26.52 20.40 2.45
N VAL A 246 26.00 19.25 2.90
CA VAL A 246 26.43 17.95 2.47
C VAL A 246 25.93 17.98 1.04
N PRO A 247 26.81 18.19 0.04
CA PRO A 247 26.37 18.06 -1.32
C PRO A 247 25.70 16.70 -1.38
N ALA A 248 24.46 16.64 -1.89
CA ALA A 248 23.75 15.39 -2.09
C ALA A 248 24.78 14.34 -2.54
N PRO A 249 24.87 13.17 -1.88
CA PRO A 249 25.98 12.23 -2.03
C PRO A 249 26.32 12.20 -3.49
N LYS A 250 27.57 12.57 -3.86
CA LYS A 250 28.00 12.65 -5.26
C LYS A 250 27.50 11.36 -5.88
N ARG A 251 26.45 11.45 -6.71
CA ARG A 251 25.84 10.28 -7.33
C ARG A 251 27.02 9.49 -7.87
N MET A 252 27.23 8.29 -7.34
CA MET A 252 28.20 7.35 -7.90
C MET A 252 28.01 7.41 -9.40
N GLY A 253 29.04 7.89 -10.10
CA GLY A 253 28.88 8.61 -11.36
C GLY A 253 27.93 7.90 -12.32
N LYS A 254 26.66 8.34 -12.37
CA LYS A 254 25.89 8.17 -13.59
C LYS A 254 26.58 9.11 -14.56
N PHE A 255 27.30 8.54 -15.53
CA PHE A 255 27.86 9.24 -16.68
C PHE A 255 26.87 10.34 -17.10
N ARG A 256 27.16 11.59 -16.73
CA ARG A 256 26.39 12.74 -17.23
C ARG A 256 27.01 13.07 -18.57
N HIS A 257 26.57 12.37 -19.61
CA HIS A 257 26.51 13.01 -20.91
C HIS A 257 25.70 14.30 -20.72
N LYS A 258 26.33 15.46 -20.98
CA LYS A 258 25.59 16.71 -21.17
C LYS A 258 24.73 16.51 -22.40
N TYR A 259 23.51 16.01 -22.21
CA TYR A 259 22.51 16.03 -23.25
C TYR A 259 22.17 17.48 -23.53
N THR A 260 22.58 17.94 -24.70
CA THR A 260 22.10 19.20 -25.26
C THR A 260 20.65 18.99 -25.71
N ASP A 261 19.84 20.04 -25.86
CA ASP A 261 18.43 19.90 -26.30
C ASP A 261 18.28 19.20 -27.67
N LYS A 262 19.39 18.95 -28.39
CA LYS A 262 19.44 18.11 -29.60
C LYS A 262 19.31 16.60 -29.37
N ASP A 263 19.38 16.13 -28.12
CA ASP A 263 19.40 14.70 -27.80
C ASP A 263 18.12 14.20 -27.10
N LYS A 264 17.14 15.09 -26.88
CA LYS A 264 15.85 14.70 -26.29
C LYS A 264 14.94 14.16 -27.39
N TYR A 265 14.53 12.90 -27.26
CA TYR A 265 13.55 12.27 -28.14
C TYR A 265 12.20 13.03 -28.14
N TYR A 266 11.82 13.55 -26.96
CA TYR A 266 10.61 14.36 -26.78
C TYR A 266 10.87 15.60 -25.90
N TYR A 267 10.25 16.74 -26.22
CA TYR A 267 10.29 17.97 -25.41
C TYR A 267 8.90 18.60 -25.23
N ILE A 268 8.74 19.38 -24.16
CA ILE A 268 7.48 20.09 -23.86
C ILE A 268 7.22 21.13 -24.95
N GLY A 269 6.01 21.13 -25.50
CA GLY A 269 5.58 21.98 -26.60
C GLY A 269 5.70 21.34 -27.99
N GLN A 270 6.36 20.18 -28.10
CA GLN A 270 6.48 19.41 -29.33
C GLN A 270 5.13 18.92 -29.85
N ASP A 271 4.96 18.97 -31.16
CA ASP A 271 3.79 18.41 -31.83
C ASP A 271 4.01 16.92 -32.13
N VAL A 272 3.00 16.13 -31.77
CA VAL A 272 3.01 14.67 -31.85
C VAL A 272 1.68 14.18 -32.42
N TRP A 273 1.70 13.03 -33.09
CA TRP A 273 0.52 12.44 -33.71
C TRP A 273 0.22 11.06 -33.13
N HIS A 274 -1.03 10.83 -32.72
CA HIS A 274 -1.54 9.52 -32.32
C HIS A 274 -2.55 9.00 -33.34
N GLU A 275 -2.53 7.69 -33.62
CA GLU A 275 -3.40 7.07 -34.64
C GLU A 275 -4.89 7.25 -34.36
N GLU A 276 -5.29 7.15 -33.09
CA GLU A 276 -6.69 7.31 -32.66
C GLU A 276 -7.10 8.77 -32.38
N TYR A 277 -6.20 9.58 -31.77
CA TYR A 277 -6.54 10.91 -31.23
C TYR A 277 -6.08 12.07 -32.12
N GLY A 278 -5.30 11.79 -33.17
CA GLY A 278 -4.80 12.78 -34.11
C GLY A 278 -3.66 13.63 -33.55
N ALA A 279 -3.58 14.89 -33.99
CA ALA A 279 -2.54 15.82 -33.55
C ALA A 279 -2.73 16.24 -32.09
N GLY A 280 -1.62 16.29 -31.36
CA GLY A 280 -1.56 16.79 -29.99
C GLY A 280 -0.24 17.47 -29.67
N LYS A 281 -0.24 18.23 -28.57
CA LYS A 281 0.93 18.97 -28.08
C LYS A 281 1.39 18.40 -26.74
N VAL A 282 2.68 18.12 -26.62
CA VAL A 282 3.29 17.59 -25.39
C VAL A 282 3.29 18.67 -24.30
N LEU A 283 2.67 18.37 -23.16
CA LEU A 283 2.62 19.25 -21.99
C LEU A 283 3.62 18.84 -20.91
N ASN A 284 3.99 17.56 -20.85
CA ASN A 284 4.96 17.04 -19.89
C ASN A 284 5.65 15.79 -20.46
N VAL A 285 6.92 15.60 -20.11
CA VAL A 285 7.75 14.45 -20.48
C VAL A 285 8.31 13.84 -19.21
N SER A 286 7.97 12.58 -18.93
CA SER A 286 8.48 11.81 -17.81
C SER A 286 9.25 10.61 -18.35
N GLY A 287 10.58 10.65 -18.27
CA GLY A 287 11.47 9.63 -18.81
C GLY A 287 12.40 10.18 -19.89
N THR A 288 13.19 9.29 -20.50
CA THR A 288 14.18 9.61 -21.54
C THR A 288 14.14 8.53 -22.61
N GLY A 289 14.16 8.91 -23.89
CA GLY A 289 14.13 7.96 -25.01
C GLY A 289 12.76 7.91 -25.71
N ALA A 290 12.62 6.97 -26.65
CA ALA A 290 11.42 6.80 -27.46
C ALA A 290 10.20 6.33 -26.64
N ASP A 291 10.43 5.69 -25.50
CA ASP A 291 9.44 5.15 -24.56
C ASP A 291 9.14 6.10 -23.39
N ALA A 292 9.54 7.38 -23.46
CA ALA A 292 9.18 8.35 -22.44
C ALA A 292 7.65 8.47 -22.31
N LEU A 293 7.15 8.61 -21.08
CA LEU A 293 5.73 8.84 -20.83
C LEU A 293 5.39 10.31 -21.05
N LEU A 294 4.47 10.59 -21.96
CA LEU A 294 4.12 11.93 -22.39
C LEU A 294 2.70 12.28 -21.96
N THR A 295 2.52 13.44 -21.36
CA THR A 295 1.18 14.04 -21.19
C THR A 295 0.90 14.88 -22.42
N VAL A 296 -0.07 14.50 -23.24
CA VAL A 296 -0.38 15.15 -24.52
C VAL A 296 -1.80 15.70 -24.49
N SER A 297 -1.96 16.94 -24.96
CA SER A 297 -3.25 17.57 -25.21
C SER A 297 -3.59 17.46 -26.70
N PHE A 298 -4.63 16.70 -27.03
CA PHE A 298 -5.08 16.49 -28.41
C PHE A 298 -6.11 17.54 -28.85
N ALA A 299 -6.15 17.83 -30.16
CA ALA A 299 -7.03 18.86 -30.72
C ALA A 299 -8.54 18.61 -30.49
N LYS A 300 -8.95 17.37 -30.23
CA LYS A 300 -10.33 17.00 -29.85
C LYS A 300 -10.65 17.22 -28.36
N GLY A 301 -9.75 17.83 -27.59
CA GLY A 301 -9.95 18.15 -26.17
C GLY A 301 -9.58 17.03 -25.19
N ALA A 302 -9.03 15.92 -25.67
CA ALA A 302 -8.57 14.82 -24.82
C ALA A 302 -7.18 15.11 -24.26
N LEU A 303 -7.01 14.96 -22.95
CA LEU A 303 -5.71 15.02 -22.27
C LEU A 303 -5.33 13.61 -21.80
N LEU A 304 -4.27 13.06 -22.38
CA LEU A 304 -3.90 11.65 -22.18
C LEU A 304 -2.43 11.52 -21.81
N LYS A 305 -2.13 10.48 -21.02
CA LYS A 305 -0.77 10.01 -20.78
C LYS A 305 -0.49 8.84 -21.71
N VAL A 306 0.47 8.99 -22.61
CA VAL A 306 0.78 8.02 -23.66
C VAL A 306 2.29 7.83 -23.74
N TYR A 307 2.75 6.59 -23.89
CA TYR A 307 4.18 6.34 -24.14
C TYR A 307 4.57 6.83 -25.54
N GLY A 308 5.75 7.44 -25.66
CA GLY A 308 6.24 8.00 -26.90
C GLY A 308 6.35 6.99 -28.05
N THR A 309 6.40 5.69 -27.78
CA THR A 309 6.40 4.62 -28.79
C THR A 309 5.09 4.56 -29.58
N PHE A 310 3.98 5.06 -29.01
CA PHE A 310 2.68 5.11 -29.66
C PHE A 310 2.41 6.46 -30.35
N LEU A 311 3.42 7.34 -30.39
CA LEU A 311 3.32 8.64 -31.04
C LEU A 311 4.28 8.72 -32.23
N LYS A 312 3.81 9.35 -33.31
CA LYS A 312 4.64 9.71 -34.45
C LYS A 312 5.04 11.17 -34.31
N THR A 313 6.34 11.45 -34.33
CA THR A 313 6.87 12.81 -34.44
C THR A 313 6.83 13.23 -35.90
N THR A 314 6.39 14.46 -36.20
CA THR A 314 6.61 15.06 -37.52
C THR A 314 8.13 15.11 -37.80
N PRO A 315 8.61 14.87 -39.04
CA PRO A 315 10.04 14.92 -39.32
C PRO A 315 10.56 16.33 -39.04
N THR A 316 11.54 16.46 -38.15
CA THR A 316 12.38 17.65 -38.10
C THR A 316 13.24 17.64 -39.37
N ASP A 317 13.03 18.60 -40.27
CA ASP A 317 13.94 18.84 -41.39
C ASP A 317 15.37 18.99 -40.85
N SER A 318 16.29 18.22 -41.43
CA SER A 318 17.74 18.23 -41.18
C SER A 318 18.41 19.52 -41.63
#